data_AF-A0A965HPM8-F1
#
_entry.id   AF-A0A965HPM8-F1
#
_cell.length_a   1.000
_cell.length_b   1.000
_cell.length_c   1.000
_cell.angle_alpha   90.00
_cell.angle_beta   90.00
_cell.angle_gamma   90.00
#
_symmetry.space_group_name_H-M   'P 1'
#
loop_
_entity.id
_entity.type
_entity.pdbx_description
1 polymer ?
#
loop_
_entity_poly.entity_id
_entity_poly.type
_entity_poly.pdbx_seq_one_letter_code
_entity_poly.pdbx_strand_id
1 'polypeptide(L)'
;MDPISSILPFNLFPASPSRLGKGFAVRRGNSLNLRVANLPFRGAVLDLGSNTFKLLLAEQSGTTLHVHHEKAYPVRLGEGVALTRRIRPATCRRALRQITLLQRKIRAFHPDQVVAVGTGTLRRAANAKSFLLPASRILGKRISLLSGHEAPVSTSISGEEAWR
;
A
#
# COMPACT_ATOMS: atom_id res chain seq x y z
N MET A 1 10.30 12.62 -16.90
CA MET A 1 9.10 12.62 -16.06
C MET A 1 8.57 11.20 -16.11
N ASP A 2 8.70 10.45 -15.02
CA ASP A 2 8.40 9.01 -15.03
C ASP A 2 6.88 8.79 -15.01
N PRO A 3 6.28 8.19 -16.05
CA PRO A 3 4.82 8.08 -16.20
C PRO A 3 4.16 7.14 -15.17
N ILE A 4 4.95 6.35 -14.44
CA ILE A 4 4.47 5.40 -13.43
C ILE A 4 4.20 6.09 -12.08
N SER A 5 4.86 7.23 -11.83
CA SER A 5 4.81 7.95 -10.55
C SER A 5 3.47 8.64 -10.27
N SER A 6 2.59 8.76 -11.27
CA SER A 6 1.31 9.46 -11.16
C SER A 6 0.14 8.57 -10.70
N ILE A 7 0.29 7.25 -10.76
CA ILE A 7 -0.80 6.29 -10.48
C ILE A 7 -0.66 5.66 -9.09
N LEU A 8 0.54 5.68 -8.50
CA LEU A 8 0.84 5.03 -7.22
C LEU A 8 1.08 6.08 -6.12
N PRO A 9 0.80 5.77 -4.84
CA PRO A 9 0.89 6.77 -3.78
C PRO A 9 2.31 7.32 -3.64
N PHE A 10 2.40 8.58 -3.18
CA PHE A 10 3.64 9.29 -2.86
C PHE A 10 4.71 8.34 -2.29
N ASN A 11 5.80 8.14 -3.03
CA ASN A 11 7.00 7.40 -2.63
C ASN A 11 6.81 5.91 -2.25
N LEU A 12 5.88 5.18 -2.87
CA LEU A 12 5.82 3.72 -2.69
C LEU A 12 6.96 2.99 -3.39
N PHE A 13 7.39 3.50 -4.52
CA PHE A 13 8.49 2.95 -5.30
C PHE A 13 9.60 4.00 -5.41
N PRO A 14 10.88 3.58 -5.43
CA PRO A 14 11.96 4.50 -5.69
C PRO A 14 11.76 5.14 -7.07
N ALA A 15 11.94 6.47 -7.15
CA ALA A 15 12.13 7.12 -8.44
C ALA A 15 13.30 6.43 -9.15
N SER A 16 13.16 6.19 -10.46
CA SER A 16 14.07 5.44 -11.33
C SER A 16 15.56 5.44 -10.87
N PRO A 17 16.33 4.33 -11.03
CA PRO A 17 17.68 4.16 -10.45
C PRO A 17 18.73 5.22 -10.80
N SER A 18 18.42 6.18 -11.66
CA SER A 18 19.28 7.32 -11.98
C SER A 18 19.62 8.24 -10.78
N ARG A 19 19.03 8.04 -9.60
CA ARG A 19 19.19 9.00 -8.49
C ARG A 19 19.22 8.45 -7.05
N LEU A 20 19.84 7.31 -6.80
CA LEU A 20 20.31 6.97 -5.43
C LEU A 20 21.78 6.57 -5.41
N GLY A 21 22.60 7.47 -4.86
CA GLY A 21 23.98 7.17 -4.51
C GLY A 21 24.09 6.45 -3.16
N LYS A 22 25.07 5.54 -3.10
CA LYS A 22 25.73 4.93 -1.91
C LYS A 22 24.88 3.89 -1.15
N GLY A 23 25.33 2.67 -0.87
CA GLY A 23 26.58 1.98 -1.20
C GLY A 23 26.62 0.59 -0.54
N PHE A 24 27.35 -0.34 -1.17
CA PHE A 24 27.96 -1.49 -0.49
C PHE A 24 29.38 -1.62 -1.06
N ALA A 25 30.37 -1.62 -0.18
CA ALA A 25 31.78 -1.75 -0.54
C ALA A 25 32.22 -3.22 -0.41
N VAL A 26 32.74 -3.79 -1.49
CA VAL A 26 33.57 -5.02 -1.45
C VAL A 26 34.98 -4.63 -1.85
N ARG A 27 35.97 -5.00 -1.01
CA ARG A 27 37.35 -4.51 -1.13
C ARG A 27 38.22 -5.45 -1.97
N ARG A 28 38.54 -4.94 -3.16
CA ARG A 28 39.75 -5.05 -4.01
C ARG A 28 40.36 -6.43 -4.34
N GLY A 29 40.24 -6.73 -5.63
CA GLY A 29 41.23 -7.43 -6.47
C GLY A 29 40.70 -7.48 -7.91
N ASN A 30 41.15 -6.57 -8.76
CA ASN A 30 40.72 -6.31 -10.16
C ASN A 30 39.32 -5.69 -10.37
N SER A 31 39.35 -4.38 -10.69
CA SER A 31 38.34 -3.53 -11.34
C SER A 31 36.94 -4.15 -11.57
N LEU A 32 36.04 -4.00 -10.60
CA LEU A 32 34.62 -4.25 -10.77
C LEU A 32 33.90 -2.95 -11.14
N ASN A 33 33.44 -2.85 -12.38
CA ASN A 33 32.37 -1.94 -12.76
C ASN A 33 31.09 -2.40 -12.03
N LEU A 34 30.83 -1.87 -10.84
CA LEU A 34 29.56 -2.04 -10.13
C LEU A 34 28.47 -1.27 -10.90
N ARG A 35 27.87 -1.94 -11.88
CA ARG A 35 26.50 -1.58 -12.26
C ARG A 35 25.65 -1.85 -11.03
N VAL A 36 25.02 -0.81 -10.48
CA VAL A 36 23.96 -0.98 -9.47
C VAL A 36 23.00 -2.01 -10.05
N ALA A 37 23.03 -3.24 -9.51
CA ALA A 37 22.11 -4.26 -9.94
C ALA A 37 20.72 -3.70 -9.71
N ASN A 38 19.93 -3.66 -10.76
CA ASN A 38 18.58 -3.13 -10.78
C ASN A 38 17.67 -4.13 -10.05
N LEU A 39 17.90 -4.30 -8.74
CA LEU A 39 17.22 -5.30 -7.94
C LEU A 39 15.74 -4.92 -7.88
N PRO A 40 14.84 -5.90 -8.06
CA PRO A 40 13.42 -5.64 -8.03
C PRO A 40 13.00 -5.09 -6.67
N PHE A 41 12.23 -4.00 -6.67
CA PHE A 41 11.64 -3.42 -5.47
C PHE A 41 10.18 -3.86 -5.34
N ARG A 42 9.80 -4.44 -4.21
CA ARG A 42 8.44 -4.95 -3.96
C ARG A 42 7.66 -4.03 -3.05
N GLY A 43 6.55 -3.51 -3.55
CA GLY A 43 5.61 -2.67 -2.82
C GLY A 43 4.30 -3.39 -2.49
N ALA A 44 3.75 -3.11 -1.32
CA ALA A 44 2.39 -3.48 -0.93
C ALA A 44 1.59 -2.26 -0.49
N VAL A 45 0.38 -2.08 -1.04
CA VAL A 45 -0.56 -1.03 -0.65
C VAL A 45 -1.84 -1.66 -0.13
N LEU A 46 -2.26 -1.24 1.06
CA LEU A 46 -3.55 -1.57 1.62
C LEU A 46 -4.39 -0.31 1.85
N ASP A 47 -5.42 -0.12 1.03
CA ASP A 47 -6.42 0.93 1.23
C ASP A 47 -7.60 0.39 2.05
N LEU A 48 -7.81 0.96 3.23
CA LEU A 48 -8.90 0.66 4.16
C LEU A 48 -10.07 1.60 3.90
N GLY A 49 -10.78 1.30 2.82
CA GLY A 49 -11.98 2.02 2.38
C GLY A 49 -13.22 1.81 3.26
N SER A 50 -14.22 2.65 3.01
CA SER A 50 -15.52 2.60 3.71
C SER A 50 -16.36 1.37 3.32
N ASN A 51 -16.31 0.98 2.05
CA ASN A 51 -17.07 -0.16 1.53
C ASN A 51 -16.19 -1.38 1.29
N THR A 52 -15.02 -1.15 0.69
CA THR A 52 -14.08 -2.19 0.29
C THR A 52 -12.70 -1.90 0.83
N PHE A 53 -11.93 -2.94 1.10
CA PHE A 53 -10.48 -2.85 1.24
C PHE A 53 -9.83 -3.23 -0.07
N LYS A 54 -8.79 -2.52 -0.48
CA LYS A 54 -8.04 -2.84 -1.71
C LYS A 54 -6.61 -3.20 -1.36
N LEU A 55 -6.13 -4.32 -1.90
CA LEU A 55 -4.74 -4.74 -1.78
C LEU A 55 -4.10 -4.72 -3.18
N LEU A 56 -3.00 -3.98 -3.30
CA LEU A 56 -2.09 -4.02 -4.45
C LEU A 56 -0.74 -4.57 -3.98
N LEU A 57 -0.24 -5.60 -4.66
CA LEU A 57 1.12 -6.13 -4.53
C LEU A 57 1.78 -6.01 -5.89
N ALA A 58 2.87 -5.27 -5.96
CA ALA A 58 3.57 -5.04 -7.21
C ALA A 58 5.09 -5.03 -7.00
N GLU A 59 5.81 -5.43 -8.03
CA GLU A 59 7.26 -5.47 -8.10
C GLU A 59 7.72 -4.54 -9.22
N GLN A 60 8.64 -3.62 -8.93
CA GLN A 60 9.28 -2.79 -9.94
C GLN A 60 10.68 -3.31 -10.22
N SER A 61 10.94 -3.69 -11.47
CA SER A 61 12.27 -4.06 -11.97
C SER A 61 12.68 -3.03 -13.02
N GLY A 62 13.57 -2.10 -12.63
CA GLY A 62 13.90 -0.96 -13.48
C GLY A 62 12.74 -0.02 -13.72
N THR A 63 12.34 0.08 -14.99
CA THR A 63 11.20 0.88 -15.44
C THR A 63 9.93 0.06 -15.60
N THR A 64 10.00 -1.27 -15.42
CA THR A 64 8.84 -2.15 -15.58
C THR A 64 8.19 -2.41 -14.23
N LEU A 65 6.88 -2.27 -14.18
CA LEU A 65 6.06 -2.58 -13.00
C LEU A 65 5.24 -3.85 -13.27
N HIS A 66 5.43 -4.85 -12.42
CA HIS A 66 4.71 -6.12 -12.46
C HIS A 66 3.69 -6.18 -11.32
N VAL A 67 2.40 -6.21 -11.65
CA VAL A 67 1.33 -6.37 -10.67
C VAL A 67 1.12 -7.87 -10.40
N HIS A 68 1.40 -8.29 -9.17
CA HIS A 68 1.21 -9.68 -8.74
C HIS A 68 -0.17 -9.92 -8.14
N HIS A 69 -0.77 -8.89 -7.56
CA HIS A 69 -2.09 -8.98 -6.95
C HIS A 69 -2.75 -7.61 -6.92
N GLU A 70 -3.92 -7.48 -7.52
CA GLU A 70 -4.80 -6.34 -7.33
C GLU A 70 -6.21 -6.86 -7.05
N LYS A 71 -6.75 -6.61 -5.85
CA LYS A 71 -8.10 -7.06 -5.51
C LYS A 71 -8.80 -6.18 -4.50
N ALA A 72 -10.09 -5.95 -4.74
CA ALA A 72 -11.01 -5.37 -3.79
C ALA A 72 -11.73 -6.44 -2.96
N TYR A 73 -11.89 -6.18 -1.66
CA TYR A 73 -12.52 -7.06 -0.68
C TYR A 73 -13.68 -6.33 -0.02
N PRO A 74 -14.93 -6.77 -0.17
CA PRO A 74 -16.07 -6.13 0.46
C PRO A 74 -16.03 -6.33 1.98
N VAL A 75 -16.06 -5.22 2.73
CA VAL A 75 -16.00 -5.22 4.20
C VAL A 75 -17.10 -4.37 4.82
N ARG A 76 -17.57 -3.35 4.10
CA ARG A 76 -18.62 -2.41 4.50
C ARG A 76 -18.32 -1.73 5.84
N LEU A 77 -17.07 -1.31 6.06
CA LEU A 77 -16.60 -0.68 7.31
C LEU A 77 -17.45 0.51 7.75
N GLY A 78 -17.93 1.30 6.79
CA GLY A 78 -18.76 2.49 7.00
C GLY A 78 -20.23 2.22 7.29
N GLU A 79 -20.66 0.96 7.29
CA GLU A 79 -22.05 0.58 7.54
C GLU A 79 -22.50 1.06 8.92
N GLY A 80 -23.54 1.90 8.94
CA GLY A 80 -24.06 2.53 10.15
C GLY A 80 -23.31 3.78 10.60
N VAL A 81 -22.09 4.04 10.12
CA VAL A 81 -21.28 5.20 10.55
C VAL A 81 -21.93 6.53 10.15
N ALA A 82 -22.61 6.58 8.99
CA ALA A 82 -23.33 7.79 8.57
C ALA A 82 -24.43 8.21 9.56
N LEU A 83 -25.10 7.24 10.19
CA LEU A 83 -26.20 7.47 11.11
C LEU A 83 -25.73 7.58 12.56
N THR A 84 -24.84 6.70 13.00
CA THR A 84 -24.45 6.57 14.41
C THR A 84 -23.14 7.27 14.75
N ARG A 85 -22.39 7.74 13.74
CA ARG A 85 -20.99 8.17 13.86
C ARG A 85 -20.06 7.12 14.50
N ARG A 86 -20.46 5.84 14.51
CA ARG A 86 -19.70 4.77 15.17
C ARG A 86 -19.60 3.54 14.28
N ILE A 87 -18.40 2.94 14.24
CA ILE A 87 -18.19 1.64 13.60
C ILE A 87 -18.88 0.59 14.44
N ARG A 88 -19.79 -0.18 13.83
CA ARG A 88 -20.51 -1.27 14.48
C ARG A 88 -19.54 -2.40 14.88
N PRO A 89 -19.74 -3.06 16.04
CA PRO A 89 -18.88 -4.16 16.48
C PRO A 89 -18.76 -5.30 15.46
N ALA A 90 -19.88 -5.69 14.83
CA ALA A 90 -19.89 -6.75 13.83
C ALA A 90 -19.00 -6.42 12.62
N THR A 91 -19.13 -5.20 12.10
CA THR A 91 -18.33 -4.69 10.98
C THR A 91 -16.85 -4.58 11.34
N CYS A 92 -16.53 -4.10 12.55
CA CYS A 92 -15.16 -4.04 13.06
C CYS A 92 -14.50 -5.43 13.09
N ARG A 93 -15.20 -6.45 13.62
CA ARG A 93 -14.69 -7.83 13.65
C ARG A 93 -14.45 -8.40 12.26
N ARG A 94 -15.39 -8.19 11.32
CA ARG A 94 -15.24 -8.63 9.91
C ARG A 94 -14.03 -7.96 9.26
N ALA A 95 -13.86 -6.66 9.48
CA ALA A 95 -12.74 -5.89 8.96
C ALA A 95 -11.38 -6.37 9.50
N LEU A 96 -11.26 -6.60 10.81
CA LEU A 96 -10.02 -7.10 11.42
C LEU A 96 -9.67 -8.52 10.95
N ARG A 97 -10.69 -9.40 10.77
CA ARG A 97 -10.49 -10.71 10.14
C ARG A 97 -9.95 -10.57 8.71
N GLN A 98 -10.53 -9.67 7.92
CA GLN A 98 -10.06 -9.42 6.56
C GLN A 98 -8.60 -8.93 6.56
N ILE A 99 -8.25 -7.97 7.41
CA ILE A 99 -6.86 -7.47 7.55
C ILE A 99 -5.90 -8.60 7.92
N THR A 100 -6.31 -9.52 8.80
CA THR A 100 -5.46 -10.68 9.17
C THR A 100 -5.15 -11.57 7.97
N LEU A 101 -6.13 -11.82 7.09
CA LEU A 101 -5.95 -12.59 5.87
C LEU A 101 -5.06 -11.85 4.85
N LEU A 102 -5.27 -10.54 4.69
CA LEU A 102 -4.46 -9.72 3.79
C LEU A 102 -3.02 -9.60 4.29
N GLN A 103 -2.79 -9.50 5.60
CA GLN A 103 -1.44 -9.49 6.16
C GLN A 103 -0.67 -10.78 5.84
N ARG A 104 -1.33 -11.94 5.84
CA ARG A 104 -0.68 -13.20 5.43
C ARG A 104 -0.21 -13.13 3.97
N LYS A 105 -1.03 -12.56 3.08
CA LYS A 105 -0.67 -12.33 1.67
C LYS A 105 0.49 -11.34 1.52
N ILE A 106 0.42 -10.21 2.23
CA ILE A 106 1.48 -9.20 2.26
C ILE A 106 2.80 -9.83 2.71
N ARG A 107 2.81 -10.59 3.81
CA ARG A 107 4.04 -11.25 4.29
C ARG A 107 4.59 -12.27 3.29
N ALA A 108 3.74 -13.06 2.66
CA ALA A 108 4.16 -14.06 1.66
C ALA A 108 4.75 -13.42 0.39
N PHE A 109 4.44 -12.16 0.11
CA PHE A 109 5.01 -11.43 -1.02
C PHE A 109 6.41 -10.86 -0.73
N HIS A 110 6.80 -10.78 0.55
CA HIS A 110 8.07 -10.20 1.01
C HIS A 110 8.31 -8.78 0.45
N PRO A 111 7.40 -7.81 0.67
CA PRO A 111 7.59 -6.45 0.19
C PRO A 111 8.69 -5.73 0.98
N ASP A 112 9.47 -4.93 0.27
CA ASP A 112 10.42 -3.96 0.83
C ASP A 112 9.67 -2.84 1.55
N GLN A 113 8.49 -2.46 1.04
CA GLN A 113 7.67 -1.39 1.60
C GLN A 113 6.19 -1.75 1.64
N VAL A 114 5.57 -1.45 2.79
CA VAL A 114 4.13 -1.61 3.01
C VAL A 114 3.53 -0.26 3.39
N VAL A 115 2.54 0.18 2.61
CA VAL A 115 1.76 1.40 2.86
C VAL A 115 0.33 1.01 3.18
N ALA A 116 -0.14 1.39 4.37
CA ALA A 116 -1.52 1.18 4.79
C ALA A 116 -2.21 2.51 5.03
N VAL A 117 -3.32 2.75 4.34
CA VAL A 117 -4.06 4.01 4.40
C VAL A 117 -5.51 3.79 4.78
N GLY A 118 -6.11 4.76 5.47
CA GLY A 118 -7.53 4.77 5.82
C GLY A 118 -8.23 6.02 5.31
N THR A 119 -9.45 5.84 4.78
CA THR A 119 -10.22 6.93 4.14
C THR A 119 -11.44 7.34 4.98
N GLY A 120 -12.40 8.06 4.36
CA GLY A 120 -13.39 8.91 5.02
C GLY A 120 -14.21 8.32 6.18
N THR A 121 -14.51 7.03 6.19
CA THR A 121 -15.20 6.40 7.34
C THR A 121 -14.37 6.49 8.62
N LEU A 122 -13.06 6.24 8.51
CA LEU A 122 -12.15 6.23 9.66
C LEU A 122 -11.90 7.64 10.21
N ARG A 123 -12.11 8.69 9.39
CA ARG A 123 -12.09 10.08 9.86
C ARG A 123 -13.35 10.47 10.62
N ARG A 124 -14.52 9.97 10.20
CA ARG A 124 -15.83 10.38 10.74
C ARG A 124 -16.26 9.59 11.97
N ALA A 125 -15.75 8.37 12.15
CA ALA A 125 -16.16 7.52 13.25
C ALA A 125 -15.53 7.97 14.58
N ALA A 126 -16.36 8.29 15.57
CA ALA A 126 -15.92 8.70 16.91
C ALA A 126 -15.09 7.61 17.62
N ASN A 127 -15.33 6.34 17.29
CA ASN A 127 -14.59 5.18 17.80
C ASN A 127 -13.54 4.64 16.82
N ALA A 128 -13.06 5.42 15.84
CA ALA A 128 -12.07 4.93 14.87
C ALA A 128 -10.82 4.30 15.53
N LYS A 129 -10.37 4.87 16.67
CA LYS A 129 -9.24 4.33 17.45
C LYS A 129 -9.44 2.87 17.87
N SER A 130 -10.67 2.44 18.17
CA SER A 130 -10.95 1.05 18.57
C SER A 130 -10.77 0.05 17.42
N PHE A 131 -10.75 0.53 16.17
CA PHE A 131 -10.42 -0.25 14.99
C PHE A 131 -8.96 -0.08 14.57
N LEU A 132 -8.46 1.16 14.53
CA LEU A 132 -7.12 1.48 14.02
C LEU A 132 -6.00 0.86 14.85
N LEU A 133 -6.13 0.81 16.18
CA LEU A 133 -5.14 0.21 17.07
C LEU A 133 -4.94 -1.29 16.81
N PRO A 134 -5.96 -2.16 16.90
CA PRO A 134 -5.79 -3.57 16.59
C PRO A 134 -5.41 -3.81 15.12
N ALA A 135 -5.95 -3.02 14.18
CA ALA A 135 -5.59 -3.14 12.76
C ALA A 135 -4.09 -2.87 12.52
N SER A 136 -3.55 -1.80 13.12
CA SER A 136 -2.12 -1.46 13.02
C SER A 136 -1.23 -2.54 13.65
N ARG A 137 -1.67 -3.14 14.77
CA ARG A 137 -0.96 -4.27 15.40
C ARG A 137 -0.91 -5.50 14.49
N ILE A 138 -2.03 -5.85 13.83
CA ILE A 138 -2.06 -6.98 12.88
C ILE A 138 -1.11 -6.72 11.71
N LEU A 139 -1.10 -5.49 11.18
CA LEU A 139 -0.25 -5.12 10.04
C LEU A 139 1.24 -4.97 10.41
N GLY A 140 1.55 -4.74 11.70
CA GLY A 140 2.89 -4.38 12.15
C GLY A 140 3.34 -3.00 11.66
N LYS A 141 2.41 -2.17 11.17
CA LYS A 141 2.64 -0.85 10.59
C LYS A 141 1.50 0.09 10.98
N ARG A 142 1.79 1.38 11.08
CA ARG A 142 0.77 2.40 11.34
C ARG A 142 -0.09 2.58 10.09
N ILE A 143 -1.40 2.71 10.30
CA ILE A 143 -2.35 3.11 9.25
C ILE A 143 -2.37 4.64 9.21
N SER A 144 -2.04 5.22 8.06
CA SER A 144 -2.13 6.66 7.80
C SER A 144 -3.54 7.03 7.39
N LEU A 145 -4.13 8.05 8.01
CA LEU A 145 -5.43 8.57 7.59
C LEU A 145 -5.19 9.64 6.52
N LEU A 146 -5.72 9.42 5.31
CA LEU A 146 -5.64 10.42 4.26
C LEU A 146 -6.50 11.62 4.64
N SER A 147 -6.06 12.84 4.33
CA SER A 147 -6.89 14.03 4.55
C SER A 147 -8.09 14.04 3.59
N GLY A 148 -9.14 14.82 3.88
CA GLY A 148 -10.35 14.87 3.02
C GLY A 148 -10.09 15.35 1.58
N HIS A 149 -9.00 16.09 1.38
CA HIS A 149 -8.58 16.67 0.10
C HIS A 149 -7.53 15.80 -0.62
N GLU A 150 -7.02 14.77 0.05
CA GLU A 150 -6.08 13.84 -0.53
C GLU A 150 -6.86 12.78 -1.31
N ALA A 151 -6.51 12.60 -2.59
CA ALA A 151 -7.12 11.58 -3.42
C ALA A 151 -6.93 10.21 -2.76
N PRO A 152 -7.94 9.31 -2.78
CA PRO A 152 -7.74 7.93 -2.38
C PRO A 152 -6.55 7.37 -3.14
N VAL A 153 -5.76 6.51 -2.49
CA VAL A 153 -4.66 5.84 -3.18
C VAL A 153 -5.24 5.06 -4.34
N SER A 154 -4.90 5.47 -5.57
CA SER A 154 -5.25 4.67 -6.74
C SER A 154 -4.42 3.41 -6.68
N THR A 155 -5.09 2.29 -6.41
CA THR A 155 -4.48 0.96 -6.48
C THR A 155 -4.67 0.36 -7.86
N SER A 156 -5.38 1.04 -8.75
CA SER A 156 -5.76 0.53 -10.06
C SER A 156 -4.80 1.01 -11.12
N ILE A 157 -4.13 0.03 -11.72
CA ILE A 157 -3.26 0.22 -12.86
C ILE A 157 -4.08 -0.23 -14.07
N SER A 158 -5.01 0.60 -14.52
CA SER A 158 -5.67 0.36 -15.80
C SER A 158 -4.66 0.65 -16.90
N GLY A 159 -4.04 -0.41 -17.42
CA GLY A 159 -3.19 -0.32 -18.60
C GLY A 159 -4.05 -0.03 -19.84
N GLU A 160 -4.24 1.24 -20.18
CA GLU A 160 -4.63 1.61 -21.54
C GLU A 160 -4.11 2.97 -22.04
N GLU A 161 -3.36 3.75 -21.25
CA GLU A 161 -2.79 5.04 -21.70
C GLU A 161 -1.29 5.22 -21.35
N ALA A 162 -0.53 4.12 -21.34
CA ALA A 162 0.93 4.18 -21.18
C ALA A 162 1.71 4.06 -22.50
N TRP A 163 1.03 3.99 -23.66
CA TRP A 163 1.67 3.84 -24.97
C TRP A 163 0.96 4.62 -26.08
N ARG A 164 1.14 5.94 -26.08
CA ARG A 164 1.36 6.71 -27.32
C ARG A 164 2.39 7.80 -27.05
#